data_AF-A0A645CDW2-F1
#
_entry.id   AF-A0A645CDW2-F1
#
_cell.length_a   1.000
_cell.length_b   1.000
_cell.length_c   1.000
_cell.angle_alpha   90.00
_cell.angle_beta   90.00
_cell.angle_gamma   90.00
#
_symmetry.space_group_name_H-M   'P 1'
#
loop_
_entity.id
_entity.type
_entity.pdbx_description
1 polymer ?
#
loop_
_entity_poly.entity_id
_entity_poly.type
_entity_poly.pdbx_seq_one_letter_code
_entity_poly.pdbx_strand_id
1 'polypeptide(L)' 'MAGILSEKSVEEVGFELSKVKEAMKDLGYNHYNPVMSLSTNSLPVSPELKITDMGLVKVKEGKIVNLIVEE' A
#
# COMPACT_ATOMS: atom_id res chain seq x y z
N MET A 1 1.91 5.74 -17.78
CA MET A 1 2.66 6.99 -17.52
C MET A 1 2.93 7.16 -16.03
N ALA A 2 4.20 7.42 -15.67
CA ALA A 2 4.67 7.74 -14.31
C ALA A 2 4.25 6.75 -13.19
N GLY A 3 3.96 5.49 -13.54
CA GLY A 3 3.49 4.48 -12.58
C GLY A 3 2.05 4.67 -12.08
N ILE A 4 1.28 5.61 -12.65
CA ILE A 4 -0.09 5.93 -12.19
C ILE A 4 -1.15 5.59 -13.26
N LEU A 5 -0.86 5.85 -14.54
CA LEU A 5 -1.82 5.71 -15.64
C LEU A 5 -1.40 4.67 -16.67
N SER A 6 -2.36 4.14 -17.43
CA SER A 6 -2.17 3.23 -18.56
C SER A 6 -2.78 3.82 -19.83
N GLU A 7 -2.20 3.49 -20.99
CA GLU A 7 -2.77 3.82 -22.32
C GLU A 7 -3.75 2.73 -22.81
N LYS A 8 -3.83 1.60 -22.09
CA LYS A 8 -4.77 0.52 -22.40
C LYS A 8 -6.21 0.94 -22.11
N SER A 9 -7.16 0.20 -22.67
CA SER A 9 -8.58 0.37 -22.37
C SER A 9 -8.90 0.08 -20.89
N VAL A 10 -10.04 0.60 -20.42
CA VAL A 10 -10.47 0.37 -19.03
C VAL A 10 -10.75 -1.11 -18.75
N GLU A 11 -11.22 -1.83 -19.76
CA GLU A 11 -11.51 -3.26 -19.71
C GLU A 11 -10.22 -4.07 -19.50
N GLU A 12 -9.17 -3.75 -20.28
CA GLU A 12 -7.86 -4.40 -20.15
C GLU A 12 -7.22 -4.14 -18.79
N VAL A 13 -7.21 -2.88 -18.34
CA VAL A 13 -6.66 -2.51 -17.03
C VAL A 13 -7.44 -3.18 -15.91
N GLY A 14 -8.78 -3.20 -16.00
CA GLY A 14 -9.64 -3.84 -15.02
C GLY A 14 -9.38 -5.35 -14.93
N PHE A 15 -9.23 -6.03 -16.07
CA PHE A 15 -8.90 -7.45 -16.12
C PHE A 15 -7.52 -7.74 -15.50
N GLU A 16 -6.49 -6.98 -15.86
CA GLU A 16 -5.15 -7.14 -15.29
C GLU A 16 -5.14 -6.88 -13.77
N LEU A 17 -5.81 -5.82 -13.31
CA LEU A 17 -5.91 -5.50 -11.90
C LEU A 17 -6.68 -6.57 -11.10
N SER A 18 -7.68 -7.22 -11.71
CA SER A 18 -8.41 -8.32 -11.06
C SER A 18 -7.48 -9.49 -10.73
N LYS A 19 -6.54 -9.83 -11.62
CA LYS A 19 -5.55 -10.89 -11.37
C LYS A 19 -4.62 -10.55 -10.21
N VAL A 20 -4.18 -9.29 -10.14
CA VAL A 20 -3.37 -8.80 -9.01
C VAL A 20 -4.15 -8.90 -7.70
N LYS A 21 -5.42 -8.47 -7.70
CA LYS A 21 -6.29 -8.53 -6.51
C LYS A 21 -6.49 -9.97 -6.01
N GLU A 22 -6.69 -10.94 -6.90
CA GLU A 22 -6.82 -12.35 -6.50
C GLU A 22 -5.49 -12.91 -5.97
N ALA A 23 -4.36 -12.62 -6.63
CA ALA A 23 -3.05 -13.04 -6.12
C ALA A 23 -2.75 -12.48 -4.71
N MET A 24 -3.17 -11.24 -4.42
CA MET A 24 -3.06 -10.68 -3.06
C MET A 24 -3.86 -11.49 -2.04
N LYS A 25 -5.08 -11.91 -2.37
CA LYS A 25 -5.91 -12.74 -1.48
C LYS A 25 -5.30 -14.13 -1.29
N ASP A 26 -4.79 -14.73 -2.35
CA ASP A 26 -4.14 -16.05 -2.31
C ASP A 26 -2.88 -16.04 -1.42
N LEU A 27 -2.18 -14.91 -1.38
CA LEU A 27 -1.06 -14.67 -0.46
C LEU A 27 -1.51 -14.39 0.99
N GLY A 28 -2.82 -14.40 1.28
CA GLY A 28 -3.38 -14.21 2.61
C GLY A 28 -3.69 -12.76 2.98
N TYR A 29 -3.71 -11.82 2.02
CA TYR A 29 -4.05 -10.43 2.30
C TYR A 29 -5.54 -10.28 2.62
N ASN A 30 -5.88 -10.22 3.90
CA ASN A 30 -7.26 -10.15 4.38
C ASN A 30 -7.79 -8.70 4.46
N HIS A 31 -8.39 -8.22 3.36
CA HIS A 31 -9.10 -6.94 3.34
C HIS A 31 -10.20 -6.96 2.25
N TYR A 32 -11.31 -6.25 2.48
CA TYR A 32 -12.42 -6.18 1.50
C TYR A 32 -12.00 -5.51 0.18
N ASN A 33 -11.00 -4.61 0.25
CA ASN A 33 -10.38 -3.96 -0.89
C ASN A 33 -8.83 -4.04 -0.79
N PRO A 34 -8.20 -5.14 -1.21
CA PRO A 34 -6.76 -5.36 -1.03
C PRO A 34 -5.90 -4.29 -1.69
N VAL A 35 -6.20 -3.94 -2.95
CA VAL A 35 -5.44 -2.95 -3.73
C VAL A 35 -5.45 -1.58 -3.03
N MET A 36 -6.64 -1.10 -2.66
CA MET A 36 -6.76 0.18 -1.95
C MET A 36 -6.05 0.14 -0.61
N SER A 37 -6.24 -0.91 0.19
CA SER A 37 -5.58 -1.05 1.49
C SER A 37 -4.06 -0.98 1.37
N LEU A 38 -3.46 -1.76 0.47
CA LEU A 38 -2.02 -1.77 0.26
C LEU A 38 -1.51 -0.37 -0.14
N SER A 39 -2.22 0.34 -1.03
CA SER A 39 -1.84 1.69 -1.45
C SER A 39 -1.82 2.72 -0.31
N THR A 40 -2.52 2.46 0.80
CA THR A 40 -2.54 3.37 1.96
C THR A 40 -1.42 3.14 2.97
N ASN A 41 -0.63 2.07 2.82
CA ASN A 41 0.46 1.77 3.76
C ASN A 41 1.57 2.82 3.71
N SER A 42 1.79 3.41 2.54
CA SER A 42 2.81 4.43 2.30
C SER A 42 2.31 5.87 2.37
N LEU A 43 1.07 6.09 2.82
CA LEU A 43 0.50 7.43 2.94
C LEU A 43 0.74 7.99 4.36
N PRO A 44 1.63 9.00 4.54
CA PRO A 44 1.98 9.55 5.86
C PRO A 44 0.93 10.53 6.39
N VAL A 45 -0.36 10.22 6.20
CA VAL A 45 -1.49 11.08 6.60
C VAL A 45 -2.53 10.35 7.46
N SER A 46 -2.53 9.02 7.41
CA SER A 46 -3.41 8.21 8.26
C SER A 46 -2.80 8.08 9.66
N PRO A 47 -3.59 8.22 10.73
CA PRO A 47 -3.09 8.14 12.09
C PRO A 47 -2.40 6.79 12.33
N GLU A 48 -1.40 6.76 13.21
CA GLU A 48 -0.55 5.62 13.60
C GLU A 48 0.80 5.53 12.88
N LEU A 49 1.32 4.32 12.70
CA LEU A 49 2.65 3.99 12.18
C LEU A 49 2.53 3.70 10.68
N LYS A 50 3.37 4.34 9.87
CA LYS A 50 3.39 4.17 8.40
C LYS A 50 4.80 3.87 7.92
N ILE A 51 4.90 3.12 6.82
CA ILE A 51 6.17 2.85 6.16
C ILE A 51 6.32 3.83 5.00
N THR A 52 7.44 4.54 4.95
CA THR A 52 7.78 5.45 3.85
C THR A 52 9.17 5.12 3.32
N ASP A 53 9.57 5.82 2.27
CA ASP A 53 10.94 5.82 1.75
C ASP A 53 11.99 6.32 2.77
N MET A 54 11.56 7.03 3.81
CA MET A 54 12.41 7.48 4.92
C MET A 54 12.42 6.52 6.13
N GLY A 55 11.71 5.39 6.06
CA GLY A 55 11.60 4.40 7.14
C GLY A 55 10.21 4.37 7.79
N LEU A 56 10.15 3.94 9.05
CA LEU A 56 8.89 3.93 9.80
C LEU A 56 8.62 5.31 10.39
N VAL A 57 7.45 5.88 10.09
CA VAL A 57 7.00 7.18 10.59
C VAL A 57 5.85 6.98 11.57
N LYS A 58 6.03 7.44 12.80
CA LYS A 58 4.94 7.57 13.76
C LYS A 58 4.22 8.88 13.51
N VAL A 59 3.16 8.84 12.69
CA VAL A 59 2.52 10.02 12.08
C VAL A 59 2.01 11.00 13.13
N LYS A 60 1.46 10.52 14.25
CA LYS A 60 0.97 11.37 15.34
C LYS A 60 2.08 12.19 16.02
N GLU A 61 3.33 11.72 16.01
CA GLU A 61 4.47 12.38 16.64
C GLU A 61 5.35 13.14 15.63
N GLY A 62 5.13 12.93 14.33
CA GLY A 62 5.97 13.51 13.27
C GLY A 62 7.41 13.02 13.31
N LYS A 63 7.64 11.77 13.77
CA LYS A 63 8.98 11.21 13.99
C LYS A 63 9.22 9.94 13.20
N ILE A 64 10.43 9.79 12.67
CA ILE A 64 10.94 8.51 12.19
C ILE A 64 11.36 7.68 13.40
N VAL A 65 10.98 6.41 13.42
CA VAL A 65 11.26 5.46 14.51
C VAL A 65 12.01 4.24 13.98
N ASN A 66 12.74 3.57 14.86
CA ASN A 66 13.48 2.36 14.52
C ASN A 66 12.53 1.20 14.20
N LEU A 67 12.92 0.38 13.23
CA LEU A 67 12.21 -0.87 12.90
C LEU A 67 12.39 -1.95 13.98
N ILE A 68 13.57 -1.97 14.60
CA ILE A 68 13.94 -2.93 15.65
C ILE A 68 14.02 -2.16 16.96
N VAL A 69 13.31 -2.65 17.98
CA VAL A 69 13.39 -2.15 19.36
C VAL A 69 14.18 -3.17 20.19
N GLU A 70 15.04 -2.68 21.08
CA GLU A 70 15.69 -3.52 22.09
C GLU A 70 14.64 -3.95 23.14
N GLU A 71 14.77 -5.16 23.68
CA GLU A 71 13.88 -5.69 24.74
C GLU A 71 13.95 -4.88 26.05
#